data_AF-A0A1N6UP24-F1
#
_entry.id   AF-A0A1N6UP24-F1
#
_cell.length_a   1.000
_cell.length_b   1.000
_cell.length_c   1.000
_cell.angle_alpha   90.00
_cell.angle_beta   90.00
_cell.angle_gamma   90.00
#
_symmetry.space_group_name_H-M   'P 1'
#
loop_
_entity.id
_entity.type
_entity.pdbx_description
1 polymer ?
#
loop_
_entity_poly.entity_id
_entity_poly.type
_entity_poly.pdbx_seq_one_letter_code
_entity_poly.pdbx_strand_id
1 'polypeptide(L)'
;MELVGAWSRRLAERLTPHEIDFAAEVGAAYAEGGERRRRLFDPGDGGETGGFAPGAGIGELPVILDALRAVAGHLHTFLADGMIGNTLAVYALIQARRGTETSSPERAAVRGPSSPGPSSPSRTDPGRTDPGQGRLLDQAIDLLTERLVAYGISRERAEQQTYRLLETVFAPGNTLEEIEALLTALLATPPAAPLPEPRLGGRSRSWMLPPWLWFYLIACLPVGVPGLIGDWIRQATDYWGLMTDSSVGVARTAGIVLGVASITQLFPVLVLLGAMASLLLPASRGRRVERRHDLRVSDNPVIGEIAAFVRRQDPSIAIRFSESSRMLARVYPVGWRKARIAVFLPLTVLWRADREAAEAVLLHEIAHRRQRDQHVVGLASPFTWLVRVWGPIFVLAGLLPITLYATFGGVAGRLLIGQLLVLAVAVPRMLLMPVMALWLAELSADRLAVRERGADVLIRALDRERALPRGRLRRAGGLLTHPPLGLRRKVAEGRFHGLTGLAVAWPATLVVRLVLVSAVALPAFMLIGEDAGAAIAHVFQSIADGLAFDRLILAGSTVLLVVWPWIVRTRHDDRRNAQFIPYALAAVLPLALYSASFLGNVPTG
;
A
#
# COMPACT_ATOMS: atom_id res chain seq x y z
N MET A 1 38.47 -13.29 25.94
CA MET A 1 38.32 -13.23 24.47
C MET A 1 38.46 -14.62 23.85
N GLU A 2 39.56 -15.35 24.11
CA GLU A 2 39.78 -16.71 23.57
C GLU A 2 38.62 -17.68 23.86
N LEU A 3 38.05 -17.65 25.08
CA LEU A 3 36.90 -18.47 25.45
C LEU A 3 35.68 -18.25 24.53
N VAL A 4 35.31 -16.98 24.27
CA VAL A 4 34.16 -16.65 23.40
C VAL A 4 34.44 -17.04 21.96
N GLY A 5 35.69 -16.91 21.49
CA GLY A 5 36.10 -17.39 20.17
C GLY A 5 35.98 -18.91 20.02
N ALA A 6 36.44 -19.67 21.02
CA ALA A 6 36.32 -21.13 21.04
C ALA A 6 34.86 -21.61 21.07
N TRP A 7 34.02 -20.96 21.89
CA TRP A 7 32.59 -21.22 21.93
C TRP A 7 31.88 -20.84 20.64
N SER A 8 32.25 -19.72 20.02
CA SER A 8 31.67 -19.29 18.75
C SER A 8 31.94 -20.31 17.64
N ARG A 9 33.14 -20.91 17.61
CA ARG A 9 33.47 -22.02 16.70
C ARG A 9 32.59 -23.26 16.96
N ARG A 10 32.47 -23.70 18.23
CA ARG A 10 31.58 -24.82 18.62
C ARG A 10 30.12 -24.56 18.20
N LEU A 11 29.63 -23.33 18.39
CA LEU A 11 28.29 -22.94 17.99
C LEU A 11 28.12 -22.94 16.47
N ALA A 12 29.09 -22.39 15.73
CA ALA A 12 29.06 -22.38 14.27
C ALA A 12 29.07 -23.79 13.68
N GLU A 13 29.91 -24.69 14.20
CA GLU A 13 29.99 -26.09 13.77
C GLU A 13 28.63 -26.81 13.80
N ARG A 14 27.77 -26.48 14.77
CA ARG A 14 26.47 -27.14 14.95
C ARG A 14 25.28 -26.37 14.38
N LEU A 15 25.32 -25.05 14.43
CA LEU A 15 24.17 -24.20 14.12
C LEU A 15 24.30 -23.53 12.75
N THR A 16 25.51 -23.11 12.39
CA THR A 16 25.80 -22.31 11.20
C THR A 16 27.11 -22.77 10.53
N PRO A 17 27.18 -24.00 9.97
CA PRO A 17 28.45 -24.58 9.53
C PRO A 17 29.18 -23.79 8.43
N HIS A 18 28.46 -22.93 7.72
CA HIS A 18 29.00 -22.03 6.70
C HIS A 18 29.74 -20.80 7.28
N GLU A 19 29.69 -20.58 8.59
CA GLU A 19 30.35 -19.46 9.28
C GLU A 19 31.54 -19.93 10.15
N ILE A 20 31.91 -21.22 10.10
CA ILE A 20 32.97 -21.81 10.94
C ILE A 20 34.30 -21.06 10.77
N ASP A 21 34.66 -20.72 9.54
CA ASP A 21 35.94 -20.07 9.21
C ASP A 21 36.09 -18.69 9.86
N PHE A 22 34.97 -18.01 10.12
CA PHE A 22 34.93 -16.67 10.72
C PHE A 22 34.49 -16.67 12.18
N ALA A 23 34.05 -17.82 12.70
CA ALA A 23 33.41 -17.92 14.01
C ALA A 23 34.27 -17.40 15.15
N ALA A 24 35.58 -17.67 15.12
CA ALA A 24 36.51 -17.17 16.11
C ALA A 24 36.64 -15.63 16.08
N GLU A 25 36.62 -15.03 14.89
CA GLU A 25 36.70 -13.59 14.69
C GLU A 25 35.41 -12.90 15.12
N VAL A 26 34.25 -13.47 14.77
CA VAL A 26 32.93 -13.05 15.25
C VAL A 26 32.88 -13.07 16.77
N GLY A 27 33.30 -14.17 17.39
CA GLY A 27 33.35 -14.32 18.85
C GLY A 27 34.28 -13.30 19.52
N ALA A 28 35.45 -13.05 18.93
CA ALA A 28 36.39 -12.05 19.43
C ALA A 28 35.81 -10.63 19.35
N ALA A 29 35.24 -10.24 18.20
CA ALA A 29 34.61 -8.93 18.05
C ALA A 29 33.39 -8.75 18.95
N TYR A 30 32.62 -9.82 19.17
CA TYR A 30 31.51 -9.80 20.10
C TYR A 30 31.99 -9.60 21.55
N ALA A 31 33.05 -10.31 21.96
CA ALA A 31 33.68 -10.20 23.28
C ALA A 31 34.33 -8.84 23.53
N GLU A 32 34.85 -8.18 22.49
CA GLU A 32 35.42 -6.83 22.57
C GLU A 32 34.33 -5.75 22.64
N GLY A 33 33.18 -5.99 22.00
CA GLY A 33 32.06 -5.06 21.98
C GLY A 33 32.32 -3.82 21.09
N GLY A 34 31.74 -2.68 21.47
CA GLY A 34 32.02 -1.38 20.84
C GLY A 34 31.69 -1.28 19.35
N GLU A 35 32.60 -0.66 18.58
CA GLU A 35 32.52 -0.55 17.11
C GLU A 35 32.70 -1.91 16.41
N ARG A 36 33.60 -2.76 16.92
CA ARG A 36 33.91 -4.06 16.31
C ARG A 36 32.70 -4.98 16.26
N ARG A 37 31.95 -5.05 17.37
CA ARG A 37 30.65 -5.73 17.39
C ARG A 37 29.60 -5.06 16.50
N ARG A 38 29.56 -3.72 16.43
CA ARG A 38 28.58 -3.01 15.58
C ARG A 38 28.75 -3.34 14.10
N ARG A 39 29.99 -3.52 13.64
CA ARG A 39 30.27 -3.92 12.25
C ARG A 39 29.70 -5.29 11.88
N LEU A 40 29.52 -6.21 12.83
CA LEU A 40 28.88 -7.51 12.59
C LEU A 40 27.40 -7.39 12.18
N PHE A 41 26.76 -6.27 12.51
CA PHE A 41 25.34 -6.03 12.27
C PHE A 41 25.08 -4.96 11.20
N ASP A 42 26.12 -4.47 10.52
CA ASP A 42 25.98 -3.49 9.45
C ASP A 42 25.70 -4.21 8.12
N PRO A 43 24.50 -4.06 7.52
CA PRO A 43 24.18 -4.73 6.26
C PRO A 43 24.96 -4.08 5.11
N GLY A 44 26.08 -4.68 4.72
CA GLY A 44 26.78 -4.32 3.49
C GLY A 44 26.15 -4.94 2.24
N ASP A 45 26.38 -4.33 1.08
CA ASP A 45 25.96 -4.86 -0.22
C ASP A 45 27.04 -5.83 -0.77
N GLY A 46 26.93 -7.14 -0.46
CA GLY A 46 27.47 -8.20 -1.32
C GLY A 46 28.79 -8.91 -0.96
N GLY A 47 29.09 -9.08 0.32
CA GLY A 47 30.22 -9.86 0.86
C GLY A 47 29.76 -11.10 1.62
N GLU A 48 30.73 -11.95 2.00
CA GLU A 48 30.49 -13.22 2.69
C GLU A 48 29.81 -13.04 4.06
N THR A 49 28.81 -13.86 4.35
CA THR A 49 27.98 -13.77 5.56
C THR A 49 28.81 -13.96 6.83
N GLY A 50 28.68 -13.04 7.79
CA GLY A 50 29.37 -13.12 9.09
C GLY A 50 30.83 -12.65 9.09
N GLY A 51 31.38 -12.21 7.95
CA GLY A 51 32.72 -11.63 7.85
C GLY A 51 32.80 -10.14 8.18
N PHE A 52 34.02 -9.59 8.26
CA PHE A 52 34.28 -8.15 8.47
C PHE A 52 34.59 -7.39 7.18
N ALA A 53 34.54 -8.08 6.02
CA ALA A 53 34.78 -7.48 4.73
C ALA A 53 33.66 -6.49 4.35
N PRO A 54 33.97 -5.37 3.68
CA PRO A 54 32.95 -4.49 3.11
C PRO A 54 31.98 -5.29 2.25
N GLY A 55 30.68 -5.25 2.58
CA GLY A 55 29.63 -5.98 1.89
C GLY A 55 29.09 -7.19 2.66
N ALA A 56 29.80 -7.72 3.66
CA ALA A 56 29.37 -8.91 4.39
C ALA A 56 27.91 -8.81 4.88
N GLY A 57 27.08 -9.80 4.50
CA GLY A 57 25.74 -9.93 5.07
C GLY A 57 25.82 -10.26 6.56
N ILE A 58 24.79 -9.88 7.33
CA ILE A 58 24.68 -10.26 8.74
C ILE A 58 24.60 -11.80 8.82
N GLY A 59 25.63 -12.42 9.41
CA GLY A 59 25.63 -13.85 9.68
C GLY A 59 24.61 -14.24 10.75
N GLU A 60 24.22 -15.50 10.76
CA GLU A 60 23.37 -16.09 11.80
C GLU A 60 24.12 -16.21 13.14
N LEU A 61 25.46 -16.39 13.15
CA LEU A 61 26.23 -16.52 14.39
C LEU A 61 26.26 -15.23 15.25
N PRO A 62 26.49 -14.01 14.71
CA PRO A 62 26.33 -12.78 15.47
C PRO A 62 24.94 -12.64 16.11
N VAL A 63 23.89 -13.04 15.39
CA VAL A 63 22.50 -13.02 15.85
C VAL A 63 22.28 -14.02 16.99
N ILE A 64 22.82 -15.23 16.86
CA ILE A 64 22.78 -16.27 17.89
C ILE A 64 23.49 -15.82 19.16
N LEU A 65 24.67 -15.20 19.05
CA LEU A 65 25.42 -14.69 20.20
C LEU A 65 24.66 -13.56 20.90
N ASP A 66 23.99 -12.67 20.15
CA ASP A 66 23.12 -11.64 20.73
C ASP A 66 21.90 -12.19 21.46
N ALA A 67 21.23 -13.18 20.87
CA ALA A 67 20.12 -13.87 21.53
C ALA A 67 20.59 -14.57 22.82
N LEU A 68 21.73 -15.28 22.77
CA LEU A 68 22.29 -15.98 23.92
C LEU A 68 22.68 -15.02 25.05
N ARG A 69 23.32 -13.90 24.70
CA ARG A 69 23.69 -12.84 25.64
C ARG A 69 22.46 -12.21 26.30
N ALA A 70 21.37 -11.98 25.57
CA ALA A 70 20.13 -11.43 26.12
C ALA A 70 19.51 -12.34 27.19
N VAL A 71 19.70 -13.65 27.10
CA VAL A 71 19.20 -14.63 28.07
C VAL A 71 20.24 -15.07 29.11
N ALA A 72 21.49 -14.66 28.97
CA ALA A 72 22.60 -15.16 29.80
C ALA A 72 22.36 -14.98 31.30
N GLY A 73 21.69 -13.90 31.73
CA GLY A 73 21.33 -13.68 33.14
C GLY A 73 20.30 -14.68 33.67
N HIS A 74 19.30 -15.04 32.86
CA HIS A 74 18.31 -16.08 33.22
C HIS A 74 18.98 -17.46 33.28
N LEU A 75 19.84 -17.78 32.31
CA LEU A 75 20.58 -19.05 32.28
C LEU A 75 21.58 -19.15 33.44
N HIS A 76 22.30 -18.07 33.76
CA HIS A 76 23.22 -18.03 34.91
C HIS A 76 22.47 -18.21 36.23
N THR A 77 21.30 -17.59 36.38
CA THR A 77 20.46 -17.77 37.59
C THR A 77 19.95 -19.20 37.70
N PHE A 78 19.58 -19.81 36.56
CA PHE A 78 19.18 -21.20 36.48
C PHE A 78 20.32 -22.16 36.85
N LEU A 79 21.57 -21.86 36.49
CA LEU A 79 22.74 -22.67 36.83
C LEU A 79 23.24 -22.49 38.27
N ALA A 80 22.98 -21.36 38.91
CA ALA A 80 23.39 -21.19 40.31
C ALA A 80 22.59 -22.10 41.29
N ASP A 81 21.49 -22.70 40.83
CA ASP A 81 20.60 -23.52 41.66
C ASP A 81 20.98 -25.01 41.52
N GLY A 82 21.67 -25.56 42.54
CA GLY A 82 22.42 -26.83 42.54
C GLY A 82 21.69 -28.15 42.20
N MET A 83 20.51 -28.10 41.59
CA MET A 83 19.71 -29.23 41.08
C MET A 83 19.83 -29.43 39.55
N ILE A 84 20.73 -28.70 38.90
CA ILE A 84 20.94 -28.53 37.45
C ILE A 84 20.96 -29.85 36.64
N GLY A 85 21.68 -30.86 37.14
CA GLY A 85 21.99 -32.06 36.35
C GLY A 85 20.76 -32.90 36.00
N ASN A 86 19.77 -32.96 36.90
CA ASN A 86 18.57 -33.77 36.69
C ASN A 86 17.51 -33.04 35.86
N THR A 87 17.37 -31.72 36.01
CA THR A 87 16.33 -30.94 35.32
C THR A 87 16.62 -30.81 33.82
N LEU A 88 17.89 -30.59 33.44
CA LEU A 88 18.29 -30.51 32.02
C LEU A 88 18.19 -31.87 31.31
N ALA A 89 18.58 -32.95 31.99
CA ALA A 89 18.43 -34.32 31.47
C ALA A 89 16.95 -34.69 31.27
N VAL A 90 16.08 -34.33 32.22
CA VAL A 90 14.63 -34.57 32.12
C VAL A 90 13.98 -33.72 31.03
N TYR A 91 14.39 -32.46 30.85
CA TYR A 91 13.82 -31.60 29.80
C TYR A 91 14.22 -32.07 28.40
N ALA A 92 15.48 -32.49 28.21
CA ALA A 92 15.94 -33.12 26.97
C ALA A 92 15.17 -34.41 26.64
N LEU A 93 14.87 -35.23 27.65
CA LEU A 93 14.11 -36.48 27.49
C LEU A 93 12.63 -36.26 27.16
N ILE A 94 12.00 -35.23 27.76
CA ILE A 94 10.60 -34.86 27.49
C ILE A 94 10.44 -34.32 26.05
N GLN A 95 11.44 -33.61 25.53
CA GLN A 95 11.47 -33.09 24.16
C GLN A 95 11.67 -34.20 23.12
N ALA A 96 12.61 -35.13 23.34
CA ALA A 96 12.81 -36.29 22.46
C ALA A 96 11.52 -37.12 22.28
N ARG A 97 10.67 -37.13 23.31
CA ARG A 97 9.38 -37.81 23.32
C ARG A 97 8.26 -37.03 22.61
N ARG A 98 8.28 -35.69 22.61
CA ARG A 98 7.30 -34.85 21.90
C ARG A 98 7.59 -34.73 20.40
N GLY A 99 8.86 -34.83 19.99
CA GLY A 99 9.24 -34.88 18.57
C GLY A 99 8.83 -36.15 17.84
N THR A 100 8.49 -37.22 18.57
CA THR A 100 8.06 -38.52 18.00
C THR A 100 6.54 -38.65 17.87
N GLU A 101 5.74 -37.80 18.54
CA GLU A 101 4.27 -37.92 18.56
C GLU A 101 3.56 -37.21 17.39
N THR A 102 4.26 -36.45 16.54
CA THR A 102 3.64 -35.77 15.38
C THR A 102 3.50 -36.64 14.12
N SER A 103 3.79 -37.94 14.20
CA SER A 103 3.55 -38.90 13.11
C SER A 103 2.79 -40.15 13.58
N SER A 104 1.50 -39.99 13.91
CA SER A 104 0.48 -41.05 13.77
C SER A 104 -0.94 -40.51 13.95
N PRO A 105 -1.76 -40.45 12.89
CA PRO A 105 -3.19 -40.23 13.03
C PRO A 105 -3.93 -41.57 12.88
N GLU A 106 -3.90 -42.45 13.87
CA GLU A 106 -4.85 -43.58 13.90
C GLU A 106 -5.01 -44.21 15.29
N ARG A 107 -6.02 -43.76 16.04
CA ARG A 107 -7.06 -44.63 16.62
C ARG A 107 -8.03 -43.83 17.47
N ALA A 108 -9.24 -43.70 16.92
CA ALA A 108 -10.42 -43.41 17.69
C ALA A 108 -10.90 -44.66 18.45
N ALA A 109 -11.58 -44.37 19.57
CA ALA A 109 -12.53 -45.20 20.30
C ALA A 109 -11.99 -46.40 21.08
N VAL A 110 -11.97 -46.27 22.43
CA VAL A 110 -12.87 -47.04 23.33
C VAL A 110 -13.12 -46.18 24.59
N ARG A 111 -14.39 -45.85 24.84
CA ARG A 111 -14.89 -45.36 26.14
C ARG A 111 -15.18 -46.58 27.03
N GLY A 112 -14.81 -46.50 28.31
CA GLY A 112 -15.27 -47.40 29.36
C GLY A 112 -15.09 -46.76 30.75
N PRO A 113 -15.99 -47.00 31.72
CA PRO A 113 -16.23 -46.08 32.83
C PRO A 113 -15.45 -46.39 34.12
N SER A 114 -15.30 -45.31 34.88
CA SER A 114 -14.96 -45.15 36.31
C SER A 114 -15.02 -46.37 37.23
N SER A 115 -13.95 -46.54 38.01
CA SER A 115 -13.98 -47.19 39.33
C SER A 115 -13.05 -46.44 40.30
N PRO A 116 -13.48 -46.13 41.54
CA PRO A 116 -12.68 -45.38 42.51
C PRO A 116 -12.00 -46.29 43.55
N GLY A 117 -10.74 -45.99 43.86
CA GLY A 117 -10.05 -46.41 45.09
C GLY A 117 -8.61 -46.89 44.86
N PRO A 118 -7.80 -47.08 45.92
CA PRO A 118 -7.74 -46.40 47.20
C PRO A 118 -6.43 -45.59 47.36
N SER A 119 -6.48 -44.62 48.27
CA SER A 119 -5.35 -43.85 48.79
C SER A 119 -4.18 -44.75 49.21
N SER A 120 -3.04 -44.59 48.53
CA SER A 120 -1.73 -45.11 48.94
C SER A 120 -0.82 -43.97 49.41
N PRO A 121 0.11 -44.24 50.34
CA PRO A 121 0.75 -43.24 51.18
C PRO A 121 1.82 -42.44 50.45
N SER A 122 2.03 -41.24 50.98
CA SER A 122 3.02 -40.23 50.63
C SER A 122 4.42 -40.81 50.43
N ARG A 123 4.73 -41.10 49.16
CA ARG A 123 6.11 -41.26 48.67
C ARG A 123 6.69 -39.86 48.55
N THR A 124 7.71 -39.55 49.35
CA THR A 124 8.56 -38.38 49.17
C THR A 124 9.24 -38.53 47.81
N ASP A 125 8.70 -37.83 46.82
CA ASP A 125 9.12 -37.86 45.42
C ASP A 125 10.44 -37.07 45.28
N PRO A 126 11.59 -37.71 45.00
CA PRO A 126 12.89 -37.02 44.85
C PRO A 126 12.99 -36.15 43.60
N GLY A 127 11.90 -35.98 42.85
CA GLY A 127 11.86 -35.29 41.56
C GLY A 127 10.93 -34.08 41.48
N ARG A 128 10.45 -33.54 42.61
CA ARG A 128 9.59 -32.34 42.58
C ARG A 128 10.43 -31.10 42.27
N THR A 129 10.67 -30.87 40.98
CA THR A 129 11.25 -29.62 40.45
C THR A 129 10.46 -28.44 41.00
N ASP A 130 11.18 -27.46 41.56
CA ASP A 130 10.58 -26.21 42.01
C ASP A 130 9.86 -25.56 40.81
N PRO A 131 8.53 -25.28 40.89
CA PRO A 131 7.81 -24.59 39.83
C PRO A 131 8.41 -23.23 39.45
N GLY A 132 9.27 -22.63 40.28
CA GLY A 132 10.07 -21.46 39.93
C GLY A 132 11.13 -21.71 38.85
N GLN A 133 11.79 -22.87 38.87
CA GLN A 133 12.89 -23.19 37.95
C GLN A 133 12.40 -23.39 36.51
N GLY A 134 11.28 -24.09 36.33
CA GLY A 134 10.66 -24.28 35.02
C GLY A 134 10.33 -22.94 34.36
N ARG A 135 9.86 -21.96 35.15
CA ARG A 135 9.54 -20.62 34.65
C ARG A 135 10.76 -19.84 34.16
N LEU A 136 11.91 -19.97 34.83
CA LEU A 136 13.15 -19.28 34.40
C LEU A 136 13.66 -19.83 33.07
N LEU A 137 13.59 -21.16 32.88
CA LEU A 137 13.97 -21.78 31.61
C LEU A 137 12.99 -21.43 30.49
N ASP A 138 11.68 -21.47 30.76
CA ASP A 138 10.65 -21.09 29.79
C ASP A 138 10.81 -19.60 29.39
N GLN A 139 11.08 -18.71 30.33
CA GLN A 139 11.38 -17.30 30.05
C GLN A 139 12.64 -17.13 29.19
N ALA A 140 13.68 -17.91 29.45
CA ALA A 140 14.89 -17.90 28.62
C ALA A 140 14.58 -18.37 27.19
N ILE A 141 13.81 -19.45 27.02
CA ILE A 141 13.41 -19.98 25.70
C ILE A 141 12.58 -18.95 24.92
N ASP A 142 11.59 -18.34 25.58
CA ASP A 142 10.72 -17.33 24.97
C ASP A 142 11.55 -16.12 24.52
N LEU A 143 12.39 -15.59 25.41
CA LEU A 143 13.22 -14.41 25.11
C LEU A 143 14.24 -14.69 23.99
N LEU A 144 14.84 -15.88 23.98
CA LEU A 144 15.77 -16.29 22.92
C LEU A 144 15.06 -16.35 21.57
N THR A 145 13.90 -17.00 21.54
CA THR A 145 13.08 -17.16 20.32
C THR A 145 12.60 -15.81 19.81
N GLU A 146 12.11 -14.93 20.68
CA GLU A 146 11.70 -13.58 20.32
C GLU A 146 12.86 -12.76 19.74
N ARG A 147 14.07 -12.91 20.30
CA ARG A 147 15.27 -12.25 19.79
C ARG A 147 15.63 -12.75 18.39
N LEU A 148 15.68 -14.05 18.15
CA LEU A 148 15.95 -14.61 16.82
C LEU A 148 14.89 -14.15 15.79
N VAL A 149 13.61 -14.12 16.18
CA VAL A 149 12.53 -13.58 15.33
C VAL A 149 12.72 -12.09 15.02
N ALA A 150 13.17 -11.29 15.99
CA ALA A 150 13.44 -9.87 15.78
C ALA A 150 14.57 -9.63 14.76
N TYR A 151 15.51 -10.57 14.62
CA TYR A 151 16.54 -10.57 13.57
C TYR A 151 16.07 -11.13 12.21
N GLY A 152 14.78 -11.46 12.07
CA GLY A 152 14.19 -11.87 10.79
C GLY A 152 14.19 -13.39 10.53
N ILE A 153 14.60 -14.19 11.51
CA ILE A 153 14.47 -15.66 11.44
C ILE A 153 12.98 -16.02 11.59
N SER A 154 12.46 -16.92 10.75
CA SER A 154 11.06 -17.34 10.86
C SER A 154 10.79 -17.97 12.23
N ARG A 155 9.60 -17.78 12.81
CA ARG A 155 9.28 -18.30 14.15
C ARG A 155 9.59 -19.80 14.32
N GLU A 156 9.18 -20.63 13.37
CA GLU A 156 9.46 -22.07 13.38
C GLU A 156 10.97 -22.37 13.39
N ARG A 157 11.75 -21.66 12.57
CA ARG A 157 13.21 -21.82 12.53
C ARG A 157 13.88 -21.25 13.78
N ALA A 158 13.34 -20.16 14.33
CA ALA A 158 13.82 -19.54 15.57
C ALA A 158 13.61 -20.49 16.75
N GLU A 159 12.43 -21.11 16.88
CA GLU A 159 12.17 -22.15 17.89
C GLU A 159 13.16 -23.31 17.76
N GLN A 160 13.33 -23.84 16.54
CA GLN A 160 14.30 -24.92 16.28
C GLN A 160 15.75 -24.52 16.63
N GLN A 161 16.17 -23.30 16.28
CA GLN A 161 17.50 -22.78 16.58
C GLN A 161 17.67 -22.53 18.08
N THR A 162 16.66 -22.04 18.80
CA THR A 162 16.67 -21.89 20.26
C THR A 162 16.97 -23.22 20.93
N TYR A 163 16.28 -24.29 20.54
CA TYR A 163 16.51 -25.61 21.13
C TYR A 163 17.89 -26.17 20.81
N ARG A 164 18.31 -26.11 19.53
CA ARG A 164 19.65 -26.60 19.13
C ARG A 164 20.77 -25.81 19.82
N LEU A 165 20.57 -24.52 20.04
CA LEU A 165 21.50 -23.67 20.76
C LEU A 165 21.63 -24.11 22.23
N LEU A 166 20.51 -24.29 22.94
CA LEU A 166 20.53 -24.76 24.32
C LEU A 166 21.11 -26.18 24.42
N GLU A 167 20.77 -27.08 23.50
CA GLU A 167 21.36 -28.42 23.40
C GLU A 167 22.88 -28.36 23.19
N THR A 168 23.37 -27.41 22.40
CA THR A 168 24.80 -27.23 22.16
C THR A 168 25.52 -26.68 23.39
N VAL A 169 24.91 -25.73 24.10
CA VAL A 169 25.45 -25.14 25.33
C VAL A 169 25.50 -26.19 26.44
N PHE A 170 24.44 -26.99 26.61
CA PHE A 170 24.32 -28.02 27.65
C PHE A 170 24.72 -29.42 27.17
N ALA A 171 25.52 -29.53 26.13
CA ALA A 171 26.01 -30.82 25.65
C ALA A 171 26.83 -31.53 26.75
N PRO A 172 26.74 -32.87 26.91
CA PRO A 172 27.41 -33.62 27.98
C PRO A 172 28.94 -33.44 28.07
N GLY A 173 29.58 -32.99 26.99
CA GLY A 173 31.02 -32.72 26.95
C GLY A 173 31.43 -31.36 27.48
N ASN A 174 30.50 -30.44 27.74
CA ASN A 174 30.79 -29.13 28.31
C ASN A 174 30.67 -29.21 29.84
N THR A 175 31.69 -28.76 30.56
CA THR A 175 31.62 -28.68 32.03
C THR A 175 30.74 -27.51 32.47
N LEU A 176 30.17 -27.60 33.68
CA LEU A 176 29.40 -26.49 34.25
C LEU A 176 30.23 -25.20 34.32
N GLU A 177 31.50 -25.33 34.72
CA GLU A 177 32.47 -24.24 34.78
C GLU A 177 32.69 -23.57 33.41
N GLU A 178 32.75 -24.35 32.32
CA GLU A 178 32.86 -23.80 30.96
C GLU A 178 31.64 -22.99 30.54
N ILE A 179 30.44 -23.47 30.90
CA ILE A 179 29.17 -22.80 30.57
C ILE A 179 29.04 -21.51 31.38
N GLU A 180 29.30 -21.55 32.68
CA GLU A 180 29.29 -20.37 33.55
C GLU A 180 30.31 -19.32 33.07
N ALA A 181 31.50 -19.76 32.66
CA ALA A 181 32.51 -18.87 32.11
C ALA A 181 32.06 -18.20 30.79
N LEU A 182 31.37 -18.93 29.91
CA LEU A 182 30.77 -18.36 28.69
C LEU A 182 29.71 -17.31 29.02
N LEU A 183 28.73 -17.67 29.86
CA LEU A 183 27.62 -16.78 30.21
C LEU A 183 28.14 -15.51 30.91
N THR A 184 29.11 -15.65 31.80
CA THR A 184 29.79 -14.54 32.46
C THR A 184 30.50 -13.64 31.45
N ALA A 185 31.21 -14.22 30.47
CA ALA A 185 31.86 -13.45 29.41
C ALA A 185 30.86 -12.68 28.53
N LEU A 186 29.68 -13.27 28.24
CA LEU A 186 28.61 -12.60 27.51
C LEU A 186 27.93 -11.49 28.34
N LEU A 187 27.80 -11.67 29.66
CA LEU A 187 27.26 -10.64 30.55
C LEU A 187 28.24 -9.46 30.72
N ALA A 188 29.54 -9.73 30.72
CA ALA A 188 30.60 -8.72 30.87
C ALA A 188 30.73 -7.80 29.65
N THR A 189 30.29 -8.22 28.47
CA THR A 189 30.24 -7.32 27.31
C THR A 189 29.14 -6.27 27.54
N PRO A 190 29.26 -5.02 27.06
CA PRO A 190 28.17 -4.04 27.15
C PRO A 190 26.95 -4.54 26.37
N PRO A 191 25.69 -4.24 26.74
CA PRO A 191 24.53 -4.64 25.93
C PRO A 191 24.75 -4.20 24.48
N ALA A 192 24.40 -5.06 23.51
CA ALA A 192 24.28 -4.60 22.14
C ALA A 192 23.40 -3.35 22.16
N ALA A 193 23.76 -2.34 21.35
CA ALA A 193 22.87 -1.20 21.16
C ALA A 193 21.46 -1.78 20.92
N PRO A 194 20.41 -1.24 21.57
CA PRO A 194 19.08 -1.79 21.45
C PRO A 194 18.84 -2.07 19.98
N LEU A 195 18.53 -3.34 19.69
CA LEU A 195 18.17 -3.79 18.36
C LEU A 195 17.42 -2.66 17.69
N PRO A 196 17.85 -2.15 16.52
CA PRO A 196 17.00 -1.21 15.80
C PRO A 196 15.66 -1.92 15.71
N GLU A 197 14.66 -1.42 16.44
CA GLU A 197 13.39 -2.12 16.67
C GLU A 197 13.04 -2.81 15.36
N PRO A 198 12.75 -4.14 15.35
CA PRO A 198 12.50 -4.88 14.13
C PRO A 198 11.61 -3.98 13.30
N ARG A 199 12.18 -3.45 12.20
CA ARG A 199 11.61 -2.30 11.49
C ARG A 199 10.31 -2.79 10.89
N LEU A 200 9.25 -2.85 11.71
CA LEU A 200 7.89 -3.17 11.36
C LEU A 200 7.40 -1.96 10.59
N GLY A 201 7.84 -1.86 9.34
CA GLY A 201 7.23 -1.00 8.33
C GLY A 201 7.21 0.49 8.65
N GLY A 202 8.10 1.00 9.50
CA GLY A 202 8.37 2.43 9.60
C GLY A 202 9.22 2.97 8.44
N ARG A 203 9.28 2.27 7.29
CA ARG A 203 10.00 2.80 6.10
C ARG A 203 9.42 4.17 5.78
N SER A 204 10.27 5.19 5.86
CA SER A 204 9.96 6.61 5.66
C SER A 204 8.93 6.76 4.54
N ARG A 205 7.71 7.16 4.90
CA ARG A 205 6.58 7.37 4.00
C ARG A 205 6.74 8.61 3.12
N SER A 206 7.90 9.26 3.16
CA SER A 206 8.29 10.45 2.38
C SER A 206 8.07 10.36 0.86
N TRP A 207 7.85 9.15 0.34
CA TRP A 207 7.48 8.91 -1.06
C TRP A 207 5.99 9.12 -1.36
N MET A 208 5.11 9.14 -0.35
CA MET A 208 3.66 9.19 -0.51
C MET A 208 3.18 10.59 -0.88
N LEU A 209 2.45 10.70 -1.98
CA LEU A 209 1.68 11.89 -2.30
C LEU A 209 0.47 12.04 -1.35
N PRO A 210 -0.12 13.25 -1.24
CA PRO A 210 -1.37 13.42 -0.52
C PRO A 210 -2.43 12.49 -1.11
N PRO A 211 -3.38 12.00 -0.30
CA PRO A 211 -4.36 11.01 -0.71
C PRO A 211 -5.49 11.72 -1.45
N TRP A 212 -5.16 12.32 -2.59
CA TRP A 212 -6.05 13.18 -3.39
C TRP A 212 -7.36 12.49 -3.74
N LEU A 213 -7.32 11.18 -3.94
CA LEU A 213 -8.49 10.37 -4.21
C LEU A 213 -9.46 10.32 -3.03
N TRP A 214 -8.95 10.16 -1.82
CA TRP A 214 -9.77 10.23 -0.61
C TRP A 214 -10.23 11.65 -0.30
N PHE A 215 -9.36 12.63 -0.49
CA PHE A 215 -9.72 14.04 -0.36
C PHE A 215 -10.88 14.41 -1.29
N TYR A 216 -10.80 14.00 -2.57
CA TYR A 216 -11.89 14.20 -3.52
C TYR A 216 -13.20 13.54 -3.06
N LEU A 217 -13.15 12.26 -2.68
CA LEU A 217 -14.35 11.49 -2.36
C LEU A 217 -15.00 11.88 -1.03
N ILE A 218 -14.22 12.23 -0.01
CA ILE A 218 -14.72 12.50 1.34
C ILE A 218 -14.96 14.00 1.56
N ALA A 219 -14.16 14.88 0.95
CA ALA A 219 -14.28 16.32 1.16
C ALA A 219 -14.91 17.02 -0.05
N CYS A 220 -14.35 16.88 -1.25
CA CYS A 220 -14.80 17.68 -2.39
C CYS A 220 -16.19 17.26 -2.91
N LEU A 221 -16.40 15.95 -3.10
CA LEU A 221 -17.63 15.42 -3.69
C LEU A 221 -18.86 15.73 -2.81
N PRO A 222 -18.88 15.44 -1.49
CA PRO A 222 -20.08 15.67 -0.69
C PRO A 222 -20.45 17.15 -0.57
N VAL A 223 -19.46 18.04 -0.60
CA VAL A 223 -19.68 19.50 -0.56
C VAL A 223 -20.21 20.02 -1.90
N GLY A 224 -19.69 19.50 -3.02
CA GLY A 224 -20.11 19.96 -4.35
C GLY A 224 -21.48 19.42 -4.78
N VAL A 225 -21.89 18.24 -4.29
CA VAL A 225 -23.12 17.56 -4.70
C VAL A 225 -24.39 18.40 -4.50
N PRO A 226 -24.65 19.06 -3.34
CA PRO A 226 -25.83 19.90 -3.16
C PRO A 226 -25.94 21.02 -4.19
N GLY A 227 -24.82 21.69 -4.50
CA GLY A 227 -24.78 22.74 -5.53
C GLY A 227 -25.11 22.18 -6.92
N LEU A 228 -24.48 21.06 -7.30
CA LEU A 228 -24.74 20.39 -8.58
C LEU A 228 -26.20 19.92 -8.72
N ILE A 229 -26.79 19.40 -7.64
CA ILE A 229 -28.21 19.00 -7.63
C ILE A 229 -29.11 20.23 -7.75
N GLY A 230 -28.82 21.31 -7.02
CA GLY A 230 -29.59 22.55 -7.10
C GLY A 230 -29.55 23.18 -8.51
N ASP A 231 -28.37 23.23 -9.12
CA ASP A 231 -28.18 23.70 -10.50
C ASP A 231 -28.96 22.84 -11.50
N TRP A 232 -28.89 21.52 -11.34
CA TRP A 232 -29.64 20.61 -12.18
C TRP A 232 -31.16 20.75 -12.00
N ILE A 233 -31.67 20.89 -10.76
CA ILE A 233 -33.11 21.09 -10.51
C ILE A 233 -33.58 22.37 -11.20
N ARG A 234 -32.82 23.46 -11.12
CA ARG A 234 -33.13 24.71 -11.82
C ARG A 234 -33.20 24.50 -13.33
N GLN A 235 -32.14 23.94 -13.92
CA GLN A 235 -32.09 23.66 -15.36
C GLN A 235 -33.21 22.72 -15.82
N ALA A 236 -33.49 21.66 -15.07
CA ALA A 236 -34.56 20.73 -15.38
C ALA A 236 -35.93 21.40 -15.34
N THR A 237 -36.15 22.32 -14.40
CA THR A 237 -37.38 23.12 -14.31
C THR A 237 -37.52 24.04 -15.53
N ASP A 238 -36.44 24.72 -15.92
CA ASP A 238 -36.42 25.60 -17.10
C ASP A 238 -36.71 24.81 -18.39
N TYR A 239 -36.07 23.65 -18.55
CA TYR A 239 -36.29 22.79 -19.72
C TYR A 239 -37.67 22.14 -19.74
N TRP A 240 -38.22 21.85 -18.57
CA TRP A 240 -39.59 21.36 -18.44
C TRP A 240 -40.60 22.42 -18.86
N GLY A 241 -40.44 23.67 -18.41
CA GLY A 241 -41.27 24.80 -18.86
C GLY A 241 -41.20 25.00 -20.37
N LEU A 242 -40.00 24.94 -20.96
CA LEU A 242 -39.84 24.96 -22.43
C LEU A 242 -40.60 23.83 -23.13
N MET A 243 -40.71 22.66 -22.50
CA MET A 243 -41.41 21.50 -23.07
C MET A 243 -42.94 21.62 -22.96
N THR A 244 -43.46 22.17 -21.87
CA THR A 244 -44.90 22.25 -21.59
C THR A 244 -45.56 23.50 -22.13
N ASP A 245 -44.86 24.63 -22.10
CA ASP A 245 -45.45 25.95 -22.35
C ASP A 245 -45.26 26.40 -23.80
N SER A 246 -44.36 25.74 -24.54
CA SER A 246 -44.16 26.00 -25.96
C SER A 246 -45.20 25.28 -26.82
N SER A 247 -45.88 26.03 -27.68
CA SER A 247 -46.67 25.44 -28.77
C SER A 247 -45.82 24.50 -29.64
N VAL A 248 -46.46 23.51 -30.30
CA VAL A 248 -45.79 22.47 -31.08
C VAL A 248 -44.79 23.09 -32.07
N GLY A 249 -43.51 22.70 -32.00
CA GLY A 249 -42.46 23.26 -32.86
C GLY A 249 -41.04 23.12 -32.28
N VAL A 250 -40.12 23.93 -32.82
CA VAL A 250 -38.67 23.87 -32.55
C VAL A 250 -38.33 24.05 -31.05
N ALA A 251 -39.05 24.92 -30.34
CA ALA A 251 -38.82 25.17 -28.90
C ALA A 251 -39.13 23.95 -28.04
N ARG A 252 -40.22 23.23 -28.32
CA ARG A 252 -40.58 21.99 -27.62
C ARG A 252 -39.54 20.89 -27.89
N THR A 253 -39.07 20.76 -29.13
CA THR A 253 -38.01 19.79 -29.47
C THR A 253 -36.69 20.12 -28.77
N ALA A 254 -36.32 21.41 -28.73
CA ALA A 254 -35.15 21.87 -27.99
C ALA A 254 -35.28 21.56 -26.49
N GLY A 255 -36.43 21.81 -25.88
CA GLY A 255 -36.71 21.46 -24.48
C GLY A 255 -36.56 19.96 -24.19
N ILE A 256 -37.06 19.09 -25.08
CA ILE A 256 -36.87 17.63 -24.97
C ILE A 256 -35.38 17.26 -25.04
N VAL A 257 -34.64 17.78 -26.02
CA VAL A 257 -33.23 17.45 -26.21
C VAL A 257 -32.39 17.95 -25.04
N LEU A 258 -32.63 19.17 -24.57
CA LEU A 258 -31.95 19.74 -23.41
C LEU A 258 -32.32 19.01 -22.11
N GLY A 259 -33.58 18.60 -21.95
CA GLY A 259 -34.01 17.77 -20.82
C GLY A 259 -33.33 16.40 -20.79
N VAL A 260 -33.23 15.71 -21.93
CA VAL A 260 -32.50 14.44 -22.03
C VAL A 260 -31.01 14.65 -21.75
N ALA A 261 -30.40 15.69 -22.33
CA ALA A 261 -29.01 16.03 -22.10
C ALA A 261 -28.74 16.35 -20.62
N SER A 262 -29.61 17.10 -19.94
CA SER A 262 -29.46 17.45 -18.53
C SER A 262 -29.53 16.22 -17.62
N ILE A 263 -30.44 15.27 -17.88
CA ILE A 263 -30.49 13.99 -17.15
C ILE A 263 -29.15 13.25 -17.26
N THR A 264 -28.51 13.29 -18.44
CA THR A 264 -27.23 12.61 -18.63
C THR A 264 -26.07 13.27 -17.87
N GLN A 265 -26.20 14.53 -17.48
CA GLN A 265 -25.22 15.23 -16.65
C GLN A 265 -25.29 14.86 -15.17
N LEU A 266 -26.45 14.42 -14.67
CA LEU A 266 -26.54 13.86 -13.33
C LEU A 266 -25.84 12.52 -13.22
N PHE A 267 -25.75 11.78 -14.32
CA PHE A 267 -25.28 10.40 -14.28
C PHE A 267 -23.90 10.26 -13.64
N PRO A 268 -22.87 11.03 -14.00
CA PRO A 268 -21.57 10.95 -13.32
C PRO A 268 -21.66 11.21 -11.81
N VAL A 269 -22.50 12.16 -11.36
CA VAL A 269 -22.71 12.43 -9.91
C VAL A 269 -23.33 11.21 -9.24
N LEU A 270 -24.41 10.67 -9.80
CA LEU A 270 -25.08 9.48 -9.26
C LEU A 270 -24.15 8.27 -9.20
N VAL A 271 -23.32 8.09 -10.22
CA VAL A 271 -22.33 7.03 -10.24
C VAL A 271 -21.22 7.26 -9.21
N LEU A 272 -20.74 8.50 -9.02
CA LEU A 272 -19.76 8.84 -7.99
C LEU A 272 -20.33 8.66 -6.57
N LEU A 273 -21.61 8.96 -6.36
CA LEU A 273 -22.31 8.67 -5.11
C LEU A 273 -22.48 7.17 -4.89
N GLY A 274 -22.89 6.42 -5.92
CA GLY A 274 -22.95 4.96 -5.88
C GLY A 274 -21.57 4.33 -5.66
N ALA A 275 -20.53 4.92 -6.24
CA ALA A 275 -19.14 4.55 -6.02
C ALA A 275 -18.77 4.68 -4.54
N MET A 276 -19.05 5.85 -3.95
CA MET A 276 -18.81 6.14 -2.53
C MET A 276 -19.60 5.20 -1.62
N ALA A 277 -20.89 4.98 -1.89
CA ALA A 277 -21.71 4.02 -1.15
C ALA A 277 -21.14 2.60 -1.23
N SER A 278 -20.62 2.19 -2.40
CA SER A 278 -20.00 0.88 -2.56
C SER A 278 -18.72 0.71 -1.72
N LEU A 279 -18.01 1.80 -1.38
CA LEU A 279 -16.83 1.76 -0.51
C LEU A 279 -17.19 1.27 0.90
N LEU A 280 -18.44 1.45 1.35
CA LEU A 280 -18.91 0.99 2.65
C LEU A 280 -19.01 -0.54 2.77
N LEU A 281 -18.95 -1.27 1.64
CA LEU A 281 -19.17 -2.71 1.58
C LEU A 281 -17.95 -3.46 0.97
N PRO A 282 -16.74 -3.32 1.53
CA PRO A 282 -15.51 -3.89 0.95
C PRO A 282 -15.58 -5.42 0.83
N ALA A 283 -16.19 -6.11 1.79
CA ALA A 283 -16.32 -7.57 1.76
C ALA A 283 -17.23 -8.08 0.63
N SER A 284 -18.31 -7.35 0.31
CA SER A 284 -19.19 -7.69 -0.81
C SER A 284 -18.47 -7.48 -2.15
N ARG A 285 -17.73 -6.36 -2.27
CA ARG A 285 -16.91 -6.05 -3.44
C ARG A 285 -15.80 -7.09 -3.67
N GLY A 286 -15.09 -7.50 -2.61
CA GLY A 286 -14.08 -8.55 -2.68
C GLY A 286 -14.65 -9.87 -3.19
N ARG A 287 -15.77 -10.33 -2.61
CA ARG A 287 -16.45 -11.56 -3.07
C ARG A 287 -16.89 -11.48 -4.53
N ARG A 288 -17.40 -10.32 -4.96
CA ARG A 288 -17.80 -10.11 -6.37
C ARG A 288 -16.59 -10.19 -7.31
N VAL A 289 -15.45 -9.60 -6.93
CA VAL A 289 -14.21 -9.67 -7.71
C VAL A 289 -13.72 -11.11 -7.82
N GLU A 290 -13.72 -11.84 -6.71
CA GLU A 290 -13.28 -13.24 -6.68
C GLU A 290 -14.12 -14.11 -7.61
N ARG A 291 -15.45 -13.98 -7.58
CA ARG A 291 -16.34 -14.69 -8.51
C ARG A 291 -16.13 -14.27 -9.96
N ARG A 292 -16.03 -12.95 -10.23
CA ARG A 292 -15.92 -12.41 -11.60
C ARG A 292 -14.62 -12.81 -12.29
N HIS A 293 -13.54 -12.98 -11.54
CA HIS A 293 -12.22 -13.29 -12.06
C HIS A 293 -11.77 -14.73 -11.77
N ASP A 294 -12.66 -15.56 -11.21
CA ASP A 294 -12.39 -16.93 -10.79
C ASP A 294 -11.11 -17.05 -9.94
N LEU A 295 -11.01 -16.20 -8.92
CA LEU A 295 -9.82 -16.09 -8.07
C LEU A 295 -9.84 -17.15 -6.97
N ARG A 296 -8.84 -18.05 -6.97
CA ARG A 296 -8.76 -19.21 -6.07
C ARG A 296 -7.44 -19.22 -5.29
N VAL A 297 -7.37 -20.04 -4.23
CA VAL A 297 -6.06 -20.43 -3.67
C VAL A 297 -5.44 -21.40 -4.67
N SER A 298 -4.13 -21.31 -4.89
CA SER A 298 -3.41 -22.19 -5.80
C SER A 298 -2.23 -22.81 -5.08
N ASP A 299 -2.04 -24.12 -5.29
CA ASP A 299 -0.92 -24.88 -4.77
C ASP A 299 0.31 -24.82 -5.70
N ASN A 300 0.27 -23.97 -6.73
CA ASN A 300 1.39 -23.78 -7.64
C ASN A 300 2.60 -23.21 -6.87
N PRO A 301 3.80 -23.83 -6.96
CA PRO A 301 4.98 -23.40 -6.21
C PRO A 301 5.39 -21.95 -6.53
N VAL A 302 5.17 -21.48 -7.76
CA VAL A 302 5.41 -20.07 -8.16
C VAL A 302 4.54 -19.12 -7.34
N ILE A 303 3.28 -19.49 -7.10
CA ILE A 303 2.36 -18.68 -6.28
C ILE A 303 2.81 -18.70 -4.82
N GLY A 304 3.36 -19.83 -4.34
CA GLY A 304 4.01 -19.91 -3.03
C GLY A 304 5.18 -18.93 -2.88
N GLU A 305 6.06 -18.85 -3.87
CA GLU A 305 7.18 -17.89 -3.90
C GLU A 305 6.71 -16.44 -3.91
N ILE A 306 5.71 -16.12 -4.76
CA ILE A 306 5.09 -14.78 -4.84
C ILE A 306 4.43 -14.42 -3.50
N ALA A 307 3.69 -15.35 -2.89
CA ALA A 307 3.07 -15.15 -1.58
C ALA A 307 4.11 -14.94 -0.49
N ALA A 308 5.23 -15.66 -0.51
CA ALA A 308 6.33 -15.44 0.42
C ALA A 308 6.93 -14.04 0.27
N PHE A 309 7.16 -13.57 -0.97
CA PHE A 309 7.60 -12.19 -1.23
C PHE A 309 6.61 -11.16 -0.68
N VAL A 310 5.32 -11.30 -1.01
CA VAL A 310 4.28 -10.36 -0.55
C VAL A 310 4.16 -10.36 0.97
N ARG A 311 4.20 -11.52 1.65
CA ARG A 311 4.16 -11.60 3.12
C ARG A 311 5.34 -10.91 3.78
N ARG A 312 6.55 -10.99 3.20
CA ARG A 312 7.72 -10.24 3.69
C ARG A 312 7.53 -8.73 3.60
N GLN A 313 6.79 -8.25 2.60
CA GLN A 313 6.55 -6.82 2.39
C GLN A 313 5.34 -6.29 3.16
N ASP A 314 4.27 -7.07 3.26
CA ASP A 314 3.05 -6.77 4.01
C ASP A 314 2.33 -8.07 4.40
N PRO A 315 2.43 -8.53 5.67
CA PRO A 315 1.81 -9.77 6.11
C PRO A 315 0.28 -9.72 6.14
N SER A 316 -0.33 -8.53 6.00
CA SER A 316 -1.79 -8.38 5.96
C SER A 316 -2.41 -8.69 4.60
N ILE A 317 -1.58 -8.92 3.56
CA ILE A 317 -2.01 -9.20 2.20
C ILE A 317 -1.96 -10.70 1.92
N ALA A 318 -3.07 -11.26 1.45
CA ALA A 318 -3.12 -12.61 0.91
C ALA A 318 -3.15 -12.62 -0.63
N ILE A 319 -2.67 -13.69 -1.25
CA ILE A 319 -2.68 -13.87 -2.71
C ILE A 319 -3.88 -14.73 -3.13
N ARG A 320 -4.47 -14.42 -4.28
CA ARG A 320 -5.39 -15.30 -5.01
C ARG A 320 -4.96 -15.37 -6.47
N PHE A 321 -5.09 -16.55 -7.07
CA PHE A 321 -4.63 -16.82 -8.43
C PHE A 321 -5.81 -16.95 -9.40
N SER A 322 -5.61 -16.50 -10.65
CA SER A 322 -6.51 -16.73 -11.78
C SER A 322 -5.70 -17.06 -13.03
N GLU A 323 -6.18 -18.00 -13.84
CA GLU A 323 -5.56 -18.39 -15.11
C GLU A 323 -5.77 -17.36 -16.23
N SER A 324 -6.58 -16.33 -15.99
CA SER A 324 -6.86 -15.29 -16.98
C SER A 324 -5.59 -14.56 -17.44
N SER A 325 -5.37 -14.46 -18.75
CA SER A 325 -4.23 -13.75 -19.37
C SER A 325 -4.40 -12.23 -19.51
N ARG A 326 -5.43 -11.63 -18.88
CA ARG A 326 -5.84 -10.24 -19.15
C ARG A 326 -5.03 -9.16 -18.40
N MET A 327 -4.30 -9.52 -17.34
CA MET A 327 -3.53 -8.58 -16.50
C MET A 327 -2.40 -9.33 -15.76
N LEU A 328 -1.55 -8.63 -15.02
CA LEU A 328 -0.42 -9.21 -14.27
C LEU A 328 -0.81 -9.47 -12.81
N ALA A 329 -1.00 -8.41 -12.04
CA ALA A 329 -1.57 -8.45 -10.71
C ALA A 329 -2.53 -7.27 -10.51
N ARG A 330 -3.38 -7.38 -9.50
CA ARG A 330 -4.14 -6.24 -9.00
C ARG A 330 -4.61 -6.43 -7.57
N VAL A 331 -4.45 -5.39 -6.74
CA VAL A 331 -4.98 -5.37 -5.38
C VAL A 331 -6.50 -5.16 -5.38
N TYR A 332 -7.18 -5.76 -4.40
CA TYR A 332 -8.59 -5.55 -4.14
C TYR A 332 -8.93 -5.67 -2.65
N PRO A 333 -10.00 -4.99 -2.18
CA PRO A 333 -10.36 -5.00 -0.77
C PRO A 333 -11.19 -6.23 -0.44
N VAL A 334 -10.93 -6.85 0.72
CA VAL A 334 -11.79 -7.91 1.29
C VAL A 334 -12.36 -7.52 2.67
N GLY A 335 -11.83 -6.45 3.25
CA GLY A 335 -12.35 -5.79 4.44
C GLY A 335 -11.65 -4.45 4.63
N TRP A 336 -12.05 -3.68 5.64
CA TRP A 336 -11.48 -2.35 5.90
C TRP A 336 -9.96 -2.37 6.14
N ARG A 337 -9.46 -3.41 6.81
CA ARG A 337 -8.04 -3.60 7.16
C ARG A 337 -7.36 -4.73 6.38
N LYS A 338 -8.11 -5.48 5.57
CA LYS A 338 -7.60 -6.68 4.87
C LYS A 338 -7.71 -6.48 3.37
N ALA A 339 -6.64 -6.79 2.66
CA ALA A 339 -6.61 -6.76 1.20
C ALA A 339 -6.07 -8.07 0.65
N ARG A 340 -6.34 -8.30 -0.62
CA ARG A 340 -5.76 -9.41 -1.37
C ARG A 340 -5.19 -8.89 -2.67
N ILE A 341 -4.16 -9.55 -3.18
CA ILE A 341 -3.64 -9.32 -4.53
C ILE A 341 -4.09 -10.49 -5.39
N ALA A 342 -4.83 -10.17 -6.46
CA ALA A 342 -5.13 -11.09 -7.53
C ALA A 342 -3.89 -11.21 -8.42
N VAL A 343 -3.32 -12.40 -8.51
CA VAL A 343 -2.19 -12.74 -9.39
C VAL A 343 -2.74 -13.52 -10.58
N PHE A 344 -2.31 -13.13 -11.77
CA PHE A 344 -2.77 -13.73 -13.02
C PHE A 344 -1.64 -14.48 -13.70
N LEU A 345 -1.99 -15.43 -14.57
CA LEU A 345 -1.03 -16.26 -15.31
C LEU A 345 0.15 -15.48 -15.93
N PRO A 346 -0.03 -14.30 -16.57
CA PRO A 346 1.11 -13.57 -17.14
C PRO A 346 2.14 -13.11 -16.10
N LEU A 347 1.75 -12.91 -14.83
CA LEU A 347 2.71 -12.57 -13.78
C LEU A 347 3.52 -13.79 -13.34
N THR A 348 2.98 -15.00 -13.36
CA THR A 348 3.77 -16.20 -13.03
C THR A 348 4.83 -16.47 -14.12
N VAL A 349 4.47 -16.22 -15.38
CA VAL A 349 5.41 -16.23 -16.50
C VAL A 349 6.47 -15.13 -16.33
N LEU A 350 6.07 -13.91 -15.99
CA LEU A 350 7.00 -12.81 -15.72
C LEU A 350 7.91 -13.13 -14.53
N TRP A 351 7.39 -13.72 -13.46
CA TRP A 351 8.16 -14.09 -12.26
C TRP A 351 9.31 -15.04 -12.58
N ARG A 352 9.08 -16.00 -13.49
CA ARG A 352 10.11 -16.94 -13.94
C ARG A 352 11.09 -16.30 -14.93
N ALA A 353 10.64 -15.37 -15.76
CA ALA A 353 11.46 -14.78 -16.84
C ALA A 353 12.27 -13.54 -16.40
N ASP A 354 11.69 -12.67 -15.57
CA ASP A 354 12.28 -11.43 -15.05
C ASP A 354 11.66 -11.18 -13.66
N ARG A 355 12.27 -11.80 -12.64
CA ARG A 355 11.77 -11.75 -11.27
C ARG A 355 11.70 -10.33 -10.72
N GLU A 356 12.68 -9.49 -11.03
CA GLU A 356 12.72 -8.11 -10.55
C GLU A 356 11.54 -7.30 -11.11
N ALA A 357 11.23 -7.44 -12.40
CA ALA A 357 10.08 -6.79 -13.00
C ALA A 357 8.75 -7.26 -12.39
N ALA A 358 8.63 -8.56 -12.09
CA ALA A 358 7.46 -9.09 -11.39
C ALA A 358 7.35 -8.54 -9.96
N GLU A 359 8.46 -8.44 -9.23
CA GLU A 359 8.52 -7.86 -7.89
C GLU A 359 8.16 -6.36 -7.93
N ALA A 360 8.58 -5.61 -8.95
CA ALA A 360 8.18 -4.21 -9.15
C ALA A 360 6.65 -4.07 -9.33
N VAL A 361 6.01 -4.95 -10.11
CA VAL A 361 4.54 -4.99 -10.22
C VAL A 361 3.88 -5.25 -8.86
N LEU A 362 4.38 -6.22 -8.10
CA LEU A 362 3.82 -6.53 -6.77
C LEU A 362 4.03 -5.37 -5.78
N LEU A 363 5.18 -4.70 -5.82
CA LEU A 363 5.46 -3.52 -5.00
C LEU A 363 4.51 -2.35 -5.33
N HIS A 364 4.18 -2.14 -6.61
CA HIS A 364 3.13 -1.19 -7.00
C HIS A 364 1.77 -1.55 -6.36
N GLU A 365 1.36 -2.82 -6.40
CA GLU A 365 0.10 -3.25 -5.77
C GLU A 365 0.11 -3.16 -4.24
N ILE A 366 1.27 -3.42 -3.61
CA ILE A 366 1.47 -3.21 -2.16
C ILE A 366 1.41 -1.71 -1.82
N ALA A 367 1.88 -0.83 -2.70
CA ALA A 367 1.82 0.61 -2.48
C ALA A 367 0.38 1.11 -2.36
N HIS A 368 -0.51 0.66 -3.25
CA HIS A 368 -1.95 0.91 -3.16
C HIS A 368 -2.52 0.44 -1.82
N ARG A 369 -2.08 -0.72 -1.31
CA ARG A 369 -2.49 -1.20 0.02
C ARG A 369 -2.03 -0.27 1.15
N ARG A 370 -0.77 0.16 1.11
CA ARG A 370 -0.17 1.04 2.13
C ARG A 370 -0.82 2.42 2.15
N GLN A 371 -1.21 2.93 0.97
CA GLN A 371 -1.96 4.19 0.80
C GLN A 371 -3.45 4.08 1.15
N ARG A 372 -3.95 2.86 1.35
CA ARG A 372 -5.38 2.54 1.50
C ARG A 372 -6.20 2.78 0.23
N ASP A 373 -5.55 2.95 -0.91
CA ASP A 373 -6.18 3.21 -2.19
C ASP A 373 -6.83 1.97 -2.77
N GLN A 374 -6.53 0.76 -2.27
CA GLN A 374 -7.20 -0.48 -2.69
C GLN A 374 -8.72 -0.47 -2.50
N HIS A 375 -9.26 0.42 -1.67
CA HIS A 375 -10.70 0.57 -1.54
C HIS A 375 -11.30 1.28 -2.75
N VAL A 376 -10.57 2.19 -3.37
CA VAL A 376 -11.08 3.03 -4.44
C VAL A 376 -10.52 2.59 -5.80
N VAL A 377 -9.23 2.35 -5.86
CA VAL A 377 -8.47 1.78 -6.99
C VAL A 377 -8.49 0.25 -6.88
N GLY A 378 -8.49 -0.45 -8.03
CA GLY A 378 -8.39 -1.92 -8.06
C GLY A 378 -9.41 -2.61 -8.97
N LEU A 379 -9.48 -3.94 -8.89
CA LEU A 379 -10.40 -4.77 -9.70
C LEU A 379 -11.89 -4.51 -9.44
N ALA A 380 -12.22 -3.93 -8.29
CA ALA A 380 -13.57 -3.50 -7.90
C ALA A 380 -13.77 -1.98 -8.00
N SER A 381 -12.89 -1.26 -8.69
CA SER A 381 -12.98 0.20 -8.72
C SER A 381 -14.31 0.63 -9.36
N PRO A 382 -15.12 1.43 -8.65
CA PRO A 382 -16.37 1.94 -9.21
C PRO A 382 -16.11 2.92 -10.38
N PHE A 383 -14.93 3.52 -10.47
CA PHE A 383 -14.52 4.36 -11.59
C PHE A 383 -14.40 3.60 -12.90
N THR A 384 -13.93 2.35 -12.87
CA THR A 384 -13.89 1.50 -14.08
C THR A 384 -15.29 1.23 -14.61
N TRP A 385 -16.27 1.09 -13.71
CA TRP A 385 -17.67 0.95 -14.10
C TRP A 385 -18.25 2.26 -14.65
N LEU A 386 -17.96 3.40 -13.99
CA LEU A 386 -18.32 4.74 -14.47
C LEU A 386 -17.89 4.94 -15.92
N VAL A 387 -16.60 4.80 -16.20
CA VAL A 387 -16.05 5.02 -17.55
C VAL A 387 -16.71 4.10 -18.59
N ARG A 388 -16.94 2.83 -18.22
CA ARG A 388 -17.50 1.84 -19.15
C ARG A 388 -18.95 2.10 -19.50
N VAL A 389 -19.77 2.53 -18.55
CA VAL A 389 -21.21 2.74 -18.75
C VAL A 389 -21.50 4.14 -19.25
N TRP A 390 -20.83 5.14 -18.69
CA TRP A 390 -21.10 6.54 -19.00
C TRP A 390 -20.57 6.95 -20.38
N GLY A 391 -19.40 6.46 -20.81
CA GLY A 391 -18.82 6.83 -22.11
C GLY A 391 -19.80 6.69 -23.29
N PRO A 392 -20.44 5.52 -23.48
CA PRO A 392 -21.48 5.35 -24.48
C PRO A 392 -22.69 6.27 -24.29
N ILE A 393 -23.17 6.45 -23.04
CA ILE A 393 -24.31 7.33 -22.73
C ILE A 393 -24.00 8.77 -23.14
N PHE A 394 -22.80 9.27 -22.83
CA PHE A 394 -22.37 10.61 -23.20
C PHE A 394 -22.24 10.80 -24.71
N VAL A 395 -21.71 9.80 -25.43
CA VAL A 395 -21.64 9.87 -26.88
C VAL A 395 -23.06 9.94 -27.47
N LEU A 396 -23.97 9.08 -27.01
CA LEU A 396 -25.32 8.98 -27.56
C LEU A 396 -26.25 10.13 -27.16
N ALA A 397 -26.15 10.63 -25.93
CA ALA A 397 -27.08 11.63 -25.40
C ALA A 397 -26.48 13.02 -25.22
N GLY A 398 -25.15 13.16 -25.28
CA GLY A 398 -24.43 14.43 -25.26
C GLY A 398 -23.93 14.84 -26.64
N LEU A 399 -23.08 14.01 -27.26
CA LEU A 399 -22.40 14.39 -28.52
C LEU A 399 -23.26 14.21 -29.78
N LEU A 400 -24.02 13.12 -29.87
CA LEU A 400 -24.85 12.85 -31.04
C LEU A 400 -25.93 13.91 -31.30
N PRO A 401 -26.65 14.45 -30.28
CA PRO A 401 -27.55 15.56 -30.52
C PRO A 401 -26.84 16.80 -31.07
N ILE A 402 -25.64 17.12 -30.56
CA ILE A 402 -24.84 18.26 -31.07
C ILE A 402 -24.56 18.09 -32.55
N THR A 403 -24.09 16.92 -32.97
CA THR A 403 -23.73 16.69 -34.38
C THR A 403 -24.97 16.76 -35.27
N LEU A 404 -26.09 16.17 -34.85
CA LEU A 404 -27.34 16.21 -35.61
C LEU A 404 -27.90 17.63 -35.76
N TYR A 405 -27.88 18.44 -34.69
CA TYR A 405 -28.34 19.83 -34.78
C TYR A 405 -27.38 20.74 -35.54
N ALA A 406 -26.08 20.47 -35.47
CA ALA A 406 -25.09 21.16 -36.30
C ALA A 406 -25.29 20.88 -37.80
N THR A 407 -25.67 19.66 -38.16
CA THR A 407 -25.87 19.28 -39.57
C THR A 407 -27.26 19.63 -40.10
N PHE A 408 -28.30 19.58 -39.27
CA PHE A 408 -29.70 19.65 -39.73
C PHE A 408 -30.55 20.76 -39.08
N GLY A 409 -30.04 21.48 -38.06
CA GLY A 409 -30.86 22.32 -37.16
C GLY A 409 -31.20 23.74 -37.62
N GLY A 410 -30.70 24.20 -38.78
CA GLY A 410 -30.92 25.58 -39.25
C GLY A 410 -30.45 26.66 -38.25
N VAL A 411 -31.07 27.84 -38.25
CA VAL A 411 -30.67 28.98 -37.39
C VAL A 411 -30.94 28.70 -35.90
N ALA A 412 -32.10 28.12 -35.57
CA ALA A 412 -32.41 27.70 -34.19
C ALA A 412 -31.46 26.62 -33.66
N GLY A 413 -30.84 25.85 -34.57
CA GLY A 413 -29.77 24.91 -34.25
C GLY A 413 -28.57 25.58 -33.60
N ARG A 414 -28.23 26.84 -33.94
CA ARG A 414 -27.04 27.53 -33.37
C ARG A 414 -27.15 27.77 -31.88
N LEU A 415 -28.30 28.26 -31.41
CA LEU A 415 -28.57 28.46 -29.98
C LEU A 415 -28.51 27.14 -29.22
N LEU A 416 -29.12 26.09 -29.79
CA LEU A 416 -29.12 24.76 -29.20
C LEU A 416 -27.72 24.13 -29.18
N ILE A 417 -26.89 24.36 -30.21
CA ILE A 417 -25.49 23.93 -30.24
C ILE A 417 -24.69 24.63 -29.15
N GLY A 418 -24.87 25.95 -28.98
CA GLY A 418 -24.22 26.71 -27.90
C GLY A 418 -24.52 26.10 -26.52
N GLN A 419 -25.80 25.85 -26.24
CA GLN A 419 -26.20 25.21 -24.98
C GLN A 419 -25.65 23.79 -24.85
N LEU A 420 -25.75 22.97 -25.90
CA LEU A 420 -25.25 21.61 -25.87
C LEU A 420 -23.72 21.53 -25.74
N LEU A 421 -22.97 22.51 -26.25
CA LEU A 421 -21.51 22.61 -26.03
C LEU A 421 -21.18 22.83 -24.56
N VAL A 422 -21.88 23.75 -23.89
CA VAL A 422 -21.75 23.96 -22.44
C VAL A 422 -22.10 22.66 -21.70
N LEU A 423 -23.18 21.99 -22.11
CA LEU A 423 -23.60 20.74 -21.49
C LEU A 423 -22.57 19.61 -21.70
N ALA A 424 -21.94 19.55 -22.88
CA ALA A 424 -20.93 18.55 -23.20
C ALA A 424 -19.64 18.73 -22.38
N VAL A 425 -19.28 19.96 -22.02
CA VAL A 425 -18.10 20.25 -21.17
C VAL A 425 -18.33 19.95 -19.70
N ALA A 426 -19.58 19.97 -19.23
CA ALA A 426 -19.91 19.70 -17.84
C ALA A 426 -19.30 18.37 -17.36
N VAL A 427 -19.26 17.35 -18.23
CA VAL A 427 -18.74 16.05 -17.80
C VAL A 427 -17.22 15.94 -17.80
N PRO A 428 -16.48 16.30 -18.86
CA PRO A 428 -15.03 16.43 -18.77
C PRO A 428 -14.59 17.28 -17.56
N ARG A 429 -15.30 18.40 -17.30
CA ARG A 429 -15.09 19.25 -16.11
C ARG A 429 -15.26 18.46 -14.80
N MET A 430 -16.28 17.61 -14.71
CA MET A 430 -16.57 16.81 -13.50
C MET A 430 -15.58 15.65 -13.32
N LEU A 431 -15.14 15.02 -14.42
CA LEU A 431 -14.24 13.86 -14.40
C LEU A 431 -12.76 14.25 -14.22
N LEU A 432 -12.38 15.49 -14.53
CA LEU A 432 -10.98 15.91 -14.51
C LEU A 432 -10.30 15.67 -13.14
N MET A 433 -10.96 16.09 -12.05
CA MET A 433 -10.44 15.95 -10.69
C MET A 433 -10.31 14.49 -10.24
N PRO A 434 -11.34 13.62 -10.34
CA PRO A 434 -11.19 12.21 -9.95
C PRO A 434 -10.19 11.46 -10.84
N VAL A 435 -10.13 11.75 -12.14
CA VAL A 435 -9.13 11.14 -13.05
C VAL A 435 -7.72 11.54 -12.63
N MET A 436 -7.47 12.82 -12.32
CA MET A 436 -6.16 13.25 -11.81
C MET A 436 -5.84 12.58 -10.47
N ALA A 437 -6.79 12.50 -9.54
CA ALA A 437 -6.57 11.80 -8.28
C ALA A 437 -6.19 10.32 -8.48
N LEU A 438 -6.85 9.62 -9.41
CA LEU A 438 -6.48 8.25 -9.78
C LEU A 438 -5.08 8.18 -10.38
N TRP A 439 -4.74 9.10 -11.28
CA TRP A 439 -3.41 9.18 -11.87
C TRP A 439 -2.33 9.40 -10.81
N LEU A 440 -2.58 10.30 -9.84
CA LEU A 440 -1.64 10.56 -8.76
C LEU A 440 -1.51 9.37 -7.81
N ALA A 441 -2.56 8.61 -7.54
CA ALA A 441 -2.46 7.35 -6.79
C ALA A 441 -1.57 6.33 -7.51
N GLU A 442 -1.76 6.15 -8.82
CA GLU A 442 -0.96 5.24 -9.65
C GLU A 442 0.51 5.68 -9.73
N LEU A 443 0.79 6.96 -9.94
CA LEU A 443 2.16 7.51 -9.95
C LEU A 443 2.82 7.44 -8.57
N SER A 444 2.05 7.63 -7.49
CA SER A 444 2.53 7.45 -6.12
C SER A 444 2.89 5.97 -5.86
N ALA A 445 2.10 5.03 -6.37
CA ALA A 445 2.38 3.60 -6.29
C ALA A 445 3.64 3.20 -7.07
N ASP A 446 3.82 3.73 -8.28
CA ASP A 446 5.03 3.55 -9.09
C ASP A 446 6.30 3.96 -8.34
N ARG A 447 6.25 5.03 -7.55
CA ARG A 447 7.41 5.49 -6.79
C ARG A 447 7.90 4.52 -5.73
N LEU A 448 7.01 3.72 -5.14
CA LEU A 448 7.45 2.65 -4.24
C LEU A 448 8.23 1.59 -5.01
N ALA A 449 7.75 1.19 -6.19
CA ALA A 449 8.45 0.23 -7.04
C ALA A 449 9.81 0.78 -7.51
N VAL A 450 9.88 2.04 -7.97
CA VAL A 450 11.14 2.69 -8.36
C VAL A 450 12.12 2.78 -7.20
N ARG A 451 11.65 3.12 -6.01
CA ARG A 451 12.53 3.25 -4.83
C ARG A 451 13.15 1.92 -4.43
N GLU A 452 12.40 0.83 -4.53
CA GLU A 452 12.80 -0.48 -4.02
C GLU A 452 13.52 -1.33 -5.10
N ARG A 453 13.27 -1.07 -6.38
CA ARG A 453 13.83 -1.87 -7.50
C ARG A 453 14.52 -1.07 -8.60
N GLY A 454 14.46 0.26 -8.56
CA GLY A 454 15.00 1.12 -9.61
C GLY A 454 14.01 1.40 -10.74
N ALA A 455 14.30 2.48 -11.50
CA ALA A 455 13.46 2.96 -12.58
C ALA A 455 13.40 1.98 -13.76
N ASP A 456 14.54 1.42 -14.16
CA ASP A 456 14.65 0.54 -15.32
C ASP A 456 13.82 -0.74 -15.14
N VAL A 457 13.80 -1.30 -13.94
CA VAL A 457 13.01 -2.48 -13.60
C VAL A 457 11.51 -2.19 -13.75
N LEU A 458 11.04 -1.04 -13.25
CA LEU A 458 9.64 -0.65 -13.42
C LEU A 458 9.30 -0.42 -14.89
N ILE A 459 10.18 0.22 -15.67
CA ILE A 459 9.95 0.44 -17.10
C ILE A 459 9.82 -0.89 -17.85
N ARG A 460 10.69 -1.88 -17.58
CA ARG A 460 10.56 -3.23 -18.14
C ARG A 460 9.22 -3.87 -17.77
N ALA A 461 8.78 -3.71 -16.52
CA ALA A 461 7.49 -4.24 -16.06
C ALA A 461 6.30 -3.59 -16.79
N LEU A 462 6.33 -2.27 -16.99
CA LEU A 462 5.32 -1.52 -17.76
C LEU A 462 5.26 -1.98 -19.22
N ASP A 463 6.40 -2.34 -19.80
CA ASP A 463 6.50 -2.78 -21.19
C ASP A 463 5.87 -4.16 -21.38
N ARG A 464 6.06 -5.04 -20.40
CA ARG A 464 5.35 -6.33 -20.32
C ARG A 464 3.86 -6.15 -20.15
N GLU A 465 3.43 -5.19 -19.33
CA GLU A 465 2.00 -4.87 -19.16
C GLU A 465 1.37 -4.33 -20.46
N ARG A 466 2.12 -3.52 -21.22
CA ARG A 466 1.70 -2.99 -22.53
C ARG A 466 1.51 -4.09 -23.57
N ALA A 467 2.34 -5.13 -23.53
CA ALA A 467 2.29 -6.25 -24.46
C ALA A 467 1.06 -7.16 -24.25
N LEU A 468 0.34 -7.04 -23.13
CA LEU A 468 -0.85 -7.84 -22.87
C LEU A 468 -1.98 -7.53 -23.87
N PRO A 469 -2.75 -8.55 -24.30
CA PRO A 469 -3.81 -8.38 -25.30
C PRO A 469 -4.93 -7.46 -24.77
N ARG A 470 -5.00 -6.24 -25.29
CA ARG A 470 -6.03 -5.23 -24.97
C ARG A 470 -6.66 -4.66 -26.24
N GLY A 471 -7.99 -4.80 -26.34
CA GLY A 471 -8.78 -4.17 -27.42
C GLY A 471 -8.65 -2.63 -27.42
N ARG A 472 -8.82 -2.00 -28.60
CA ARG A 472 -8.61 -0.54 -28.78
C ARG A 472 -9.48 0.30 -27.85
N LEU A 473 -10.77 -0.02 -27.73
CA LEU A 473 -11.70 0.68 -26.83
C LEU A 473 -11.28 0.59 -25.35
N ARG A 474 -10.73 -0.56 -24.93
CA ARG A 474 -10.19 -0.72 -23.57
C ARG A 474 -8.94 0.11 -23.33
N ARG A 475 -8.11 0.34 -24.36
CA ARG A 475 -6.96 1.23 -24.26
C ARG A 475 -7.40 2.69 -24.09
N ALA A 476 -8.38 3.14 -24.88
CA ALA A 476 -8.92 4.49 -24.77
C ALA A 476 -9.57 4.73 -23.40
N GLY A 477 -10.45 3.82 -22.95
CA GLY A 477 -11.05 3.92 -21.60
C GLY A 477 -10.04 3.79 -20.46
N GLY A 478 -8.91 3.11 -20.70
CA GLY A 478 -7.82 2.97 -19.72
C GLY A 478 -7.19 4.31 -19.33
N LEU A 479 -7.23 5.34 -20.18
CA LEU A 479 -6.70 6.68 -19.88
C LEU A 479 -7.46 7.36 -18.74
N LEU A 480 -8.72 7.01 -18.51
CA LEU A 480 -9.53 7.58 -17.45
C LEU A 480 -9.28 6.90 -16.09
N THR A 481 -8.62 5.74 -16.07
CA THR A 481 -8.35 4.99 -14.84
C THR A 481 -6.86 4.84 -14.53
N HIS A 482 -6.00 5.03 -15.53
CA HIS A 482 -4.55 4.91 -15.41
C HIS A 482 -3.87 6.06 -16.18
N PRO A 483 -2.76 6.60 -15.66
CA PRO A 483 -1.99 7.60 -16.37
C PRO A 483 -1.39 7.01 -17.66
N PRO A 484 -1.20 7.82 -18.72
CA PRO A 484 -0.55 7.37 -19.94
C PRO A 484 0.81 6.72 -19.64
N LEU A 485 1.14 5.62 -20.33
CA LEU A 485 2.42 4.91 -20.10
C LEU A 485 3.64 5.83 -20.26
N GLY A 486 3.60 6.76 -21.22
CA GLY A 486 4.66 7.75 -21.40
C GLY A 486 4.85 8.66 -20.19
N LEU A 487 3.77 9.02 -19.49
CA LEU A 487 3.83 9.78 -18.24
C LEU A 487 4.43 8.92 -17.11
N ARG A 488 3.97 7.68 -16.95
CA ARG A 488 4.52 6.74 -15.95
C ARG A 488 6.02 6.54 -16.11
N ARG A 489 6.49 6.31 -17.35
CA ARG A 489 7.93 6.20 -17.66
C ARG A 489 8.70 7.48 -17.33
N LYS A 490 8.23 8.66 -17.78
CA LYS A 490 8.88 9.95 -17.47
C LYS A 490 9.00 10.20 -15.96
N VAL A 491 7.98 9.84 -15.19
CA VAL A 491 8.01 9.96 -13.72
C VAL A 491 8.98 8.95 -13.11
N ALA A 492 8.98 7.71 -13.59
CA ALA A 492 9.92 6.67 -13.14
C ALA A 492 11.38 7.06 -13.39
N GLU A 493 11.67 7.66 -14.56
CA GLU A 493 12.99 8.18 -14.95
C GLU A 493 13.41 9.44 -14.16
N GLY A 494 12.56 9.97 -13.27
CA GLY A 494 12.85 11.18 -12.50
C GLY A 494 12.74 12.48 -13.31
N ARG A 495 12.28 12.45 -14.56
CA ARG A 495 12.17 13.61 -15.46
C ARG A 495 11.02 14.57 -15.13
N PHE A 496 10.29 14.32 -14.04
CA PHE A 496 9.09 15.08 -13.65
C PHE A 496 9.30 15.84 -12.34
N HIS A 497 10.28 16.75 -12.26
CA HIS A 497 10.59 17.61 -11.08
C HIS A 497 10.43 16.94 -9.70
N GLY A 498 10.66 15.62 -9.62
CA GLY A 498 10.41 14.79 -8.45
C GLY A 498 9.02 14.95 -7.81
N LEU A 499 9.01 15.10 -6.48
CA LEU A 499 7.81 15.25 -5.66
C LEU A 499 7.02 16.52 -5.98
N THR A 500 7.71 17.61 -6.30
CA THR A 500 7.09 18.93 -6.49
C THR A 500 6.15 18.91 -7.68
N GLY A 501 6.59 18.36 -8.82
CA GLY A 501 5.75 18.25 -10.02
C GLY A 501 4.48 17.44 -9.76
N LEU A 502 4.60 16.33 -9.03
CA LEU A 502 3.46 15.49 -8.67
C LEU A 502 2.52 16.14 -7.65
N ALA A 503 3.05 16.92 -6.71
CA ALA A 503 2.25 17.67 -5.74
C ALA A 503 1.48 18.83 -6.41
N VAL A 504 2.08 19.50 -7.40
CA VAL A 504 1.47 20.59 -8.18
C VAL A 504 0.40 20.08 -9.15
N ALA A 505 0.47 18.83 -9.59
CA ALA A 505 -0.47 18.27 -10.58
C ALA A 505 -1.95 18.38 -10.14
N TRP A 506 -2.26 18.20 -8.85
CA TRP A 506 -3.63 18.37 -8.35
C TRP A 506 -4.13 19.82 -8.47
N PRO A 507 -3.45 20.84 -7.89
CA PRO A 507 -3.85 22.22 -8.10
C PRO A 507 -3.85 22.68 -9.56
N ALA A 508 -2.89 22.22 -10.37
CA ALA A 508 -2.85 22.51 -11.80
C ALA A 508 -4.10 21.99 -12.54
N THR A 509 -4.72 20.92 -12.04
CA THR A 509 -5.96 20.39 -12.60
C THR A 509 -7.13 21.37 -12.43
N LEU A 510 -7.14 22.19 -11.37
CA LEU A 510 -8.13 23.26 -11.21
C LEU A 510 -7.95 24.34 -12.28
N VAL A 511 -6.71 24.71 -12.59
CA VAL A 511 -6.40 25.67 -13.67
C VAL A 511 -6.82 25.10 -15.02
N VAL A 512 -6.46 23.86 -15.33
CA VAL A 512 -6.89 23.17 -16.56
C VAL A 512 -8.41 23.13 -16.67
N ARG A 513 -9.11 22.91 -15.55
CA ARG A 513 -10.57 22.94 -15.51
C ARG A 513 -11.14 24.30 -15.85
N LEU A 514 -10.57 25.38 -15.31
CA LEU A 514 -10.99 26.75 -15.63
C LEU A 514 -10.74 27.07 -17.11
N VAL A 515 -9.54 26.77 -17.62
CA VAL A 515 -9.19 26.96 -19.04
C VAL A 515 -10.15 26.19 -19.95
N LEU A 516 -10.49 24.95 -19.60
CA LEU A 516 -11.44 24.14 -20.36
C LEU A 516 -12.83 24.78 -20.41
N VAL A 517 -13.33 25.29 -19.28
CA VAL A 517 -14.62 25.99 -19.23
C VAL A 517 -14.57 27.26 -20.07
N SER A 518 -13.52 28.08 -19.93
CA SER A 518 -13.36 29.33 -20.68
C SER A 518 -13.25 29.10 -22.18
N ALA A 519 -12.48 28.10 -22.61
CA ALA A 519 -12.26 27.78 -24.02
C ALA A 519 -13.56 27.36 -24.74
N VAL A 520 -14.54 26.81 -24.02
CA VAL A 520 -15.83 26.42 -24.60
C VAL A 520 -16.93 27.45 -24.35
N ALA A 521 -16.89 28.18 -23.23
CA ALA A 521 -17.85 29.24 -22.95
C ALA A 521 -17.77 30.35 -24.01
N LEU A 522 -16.56 30.76 -24.43
CA LEU A 522 -16.40 31.80 -25.45
C LEU A 522 -17.13 31.49 -26.77
N PRO A 523 -16.88 30.37 -27.47
CA PRO A 523 -17.62 30.04 -28.68
C PRO A 523 -19.11 29.79 -28.41
N ALA A 524 -19.49 29.28 -27.23
CA ALA A 524 -20.90 29.10 -26.88
C ALA A 524 -21.65 30.45 -26.82
N PHE A 525 -21.09 31.47 -26.15
CA PHE A 525 -21.68 32.81 -26.09
C PHE A 525 -21.75 33.47 -27.48
N MET A 526 -20.68 33.35 -28.27
CA MET A 526 -20.69 33.86 -29.65
C MET A 526 -21.76 33.17 -30.52
N LEU A 527 -22.00 31.87 -30.33
CA LEU A 527 -23.07 31.14 -31.02
C LEU A 527 -24.47 31.55 -30.58
N ILE A 528 -24.60 32.12 -29.38
CA ILE A 528 -25.84 32.70 -28.84
C ILE A 528 -26.09 34.11 -29.40
N GLY A 529 -25.12 34.68 -30.13
CA GLY A 529 -25.24 35.98 -30.80
C GLY A 529 -24.62 37.14 -30.03
N GLU A 530 -23.90 36.87 -28.94
CA GLU A 530 -23.13 37.89 -28.24
C GLU A 530 -21.95 38.37 -29.08
N ASP A 531 -21.64 39.67 -29.00
CA ASP A 531 -20.40 40.20 -29.55
C ASP A 531 -19.19 39.70 -28.74
N ALA A 532 -18.00 39.81 -29.33
CA ALA A 532 -16.78 39.30 -28.71
C ALA A 532 -16.47 39.95 -27.35
N GLY A 533 -16.80 41.23 -27.16
CA GLY A 533 -16.55 41.93 -25.90
C GLY A 533 -17.43 41.40 -24.76
N ALA A 534 -18.74 41.29 -25.02
CA ALA A 534 -19.69 40.72 -24.06
C ALA A 534 -19.35 39.26 -23.72
N ALA A 535 -19.05 38.43 -24.74
CA ALA A 535 -18.68 37.04 -24.54
C ALA A 535 -17.40 36.89 -23.69
N ILE A 536 -16.39 37.74 -23.91
CA ILE A 536 -15.17 37.77 -23.08
C ILE A 536 -15.50 38.16 -21.63
N ALA A 537 -16.34 39.18 -21.42
CA ALA A 537 -16.76 39.60 -20.08
C ALA A 537 -17.49 38.48 -19.33
N HIS A 538 -18.41 37.78 -19.99
CA HIS A 538 -19.09 36.61 -19.42
C HIS A 538 -18.15 35.43 -19.10
N VAL A 539 -17.11 35.21 -19.91
CA VAL A 539 -16.07 34.21 -19.62
C VAL A 539 -15.29 34.60 -18.36
N PHE A 540 -14.90 35.86 -18.20
CA PHE A 540 -14.23 36.33 -16.98
C PHE A 540 -15.13 36.20 -15.75
N GLN A 541 -16.41 36.57 -15.86
CA GLN A 541 -17.37 36.37 -14.78
C GLN A 541 -17.52 34.88 -14.43
N SER A 542 -17.59 34.00 -15.43
CA SER A 542 -17.67 32.55 -15.22
C SER A 542 -16.42 31.98 -14.52
N ILE A 543 -15.24 32.54 -14.77
CA ILE A 543 -14.00 32.19 -14.04
C ILE A 543 -14.11 32.63 -12.59
N ALA A 544 -14.55 33.86 -12.33
CA ALA A 544 -14.71 34.39 -10.98
C ALA A 544 -15.72 33.56 -10.16
N ASP A 545 -16.88 33.27 -10.75
CA ASP A 545 -17.92 32.42 -10.14
C ASP A 545 -17.42 31.00 -9.91
N GLY A 546 -16.67 30.45 -10.86
CA GLY A 546 -16.03 29.13 -10.73
C GLY A 546 -15.05 29.08 -9.56
N LEU A 547 -14.17 30.08 -9.44
CA LEU A 547 -13.24 30.20 -8.32
C LEU A 547 -13.96 30.37 -6.98
N ALA A 548 -15.04 31.16 -6.94
CA ALA A 548 -15.85 31.33 -5.74
C ALA A 548 -16.52 30.02 -5.31
N PHE A 549 -17.07 29.26 -6.25
CA PHE A 549 -17.63 27.93 -6.02
C PHE A 549 -16.57 26.94 -5.49
N ASP A 550 -15.33 27.04 -5.99
CA ASP A 550 -14.24 26.13 -5.66
C ASP A 550 -13.46 26.52 -4.39
N ARG A 551 -13.85 27.58 -3.66
CA ARG A 551 -13.14 28.08 -2.48
C ARG A 551 -12.82 26.99 -1.45
N LEU A 552 -13.78 26.10 -1.16
CA LEU A 552 -13.55 25.03 -0.20
C LEU A 552 -12.52 24.00 -0.71
N ILE A 553 -12.57 23.67 -2.01
CA ILE A 553 -11.61 22.75 -2.62
C ILE A 553 -10.21 23.36 -2.61
N LEU A 554 -10.10 24.66 -2.93
CA LEU A 554 -8.85 25.41 -2.91
C LEU A 554 -8.27 25.48 -1.49
N ALA A 555 -9.05 25.92 -0.50
CA ALA A 555 -8.64 25.98 0.90
C ALA A 555 -8.23 24.60 1.43
N GLY A 556 -9.05 23.57 1.18
CA GLY A 556 -8.76 22.19 1.60
C GLY A 556 -7.50 21.63 0.94
N SER A 557 -7.25 21.94 -0.33
CA SER A 557 -6.03 21.53 -1.03
C SER A 557 -4.79 22.20 -0.45
N THR A 558 -4.86 23.50 -0.16
CA THR A 558 -3.78 24.26 0.51
C THR A 558 -3.48 23.68 1.89
N VAL A 559 -4.50 23.50 2.73
CA VAL A 559 -4.34 22.91 4.07
C VAL A 559 -3.75 21.51 3.98
N LEU A 560 -4.26 20.67 3.08
CA LEU A 560 -3.73 19.32 2.92
C LEU A 560 -2.27 19.34 2.50
N LEU A 561 -1.87 20.17 1.53
CA LEU A 561 -0.46 20.29 1.12
C LEU A 561 0.46 20.78 2.25
N VAL A 562 0.01 21.76 3.04
CA VAL A 562 0.81 22.29 4.16
C VAL A 562 0.95 21.27 5.29
N VAL A 563 -0.12 20.54 5.61
CA VAL A 563 -0.16 19.61 6.75
C VAL A 563 0.37 18.22 6.39
N TRP A 564 0.30 17.81 5.11
CA TRP A 564 0.66 16.47 4.67
C TRP A 564 2.08 16.00 5.07
N PRO A 565 3.14 16.83 4.94
CA PRO A 565 4.47 16.43 5.37
C PRO A 565 4.53 16.07 6.85
N TRP A 566 3.72 16.73 7.70
CA TRP A 566 3.61 16.43 9.13
C TRP A 566 2.90 15.10 9.38
N ILE A 567 1.86 14.78 8.59
CA ILE A 567 1.10 13.52 8.70
C ILE A 567 1.97 12.32 8.28
N VAL A 568 2.76 12.50 7.24
CA VAL A 568 3.59 11.44 6.65
C VAL A 568 4.90 11.22 7.43
N ARG A 569 5.29 12.20 8.25
CA ARG A 569 6.50 12.17 9.05
C ARG A 569 6.51 10.96 9.99
N THR A 570 7.52 10.10 9.82
CA THR A 570 7.92 9.18 10.88
C THR A 570 8.86 9.93 11.83
N ARG A 571 8.77 9.64 13.15
CA ARG A 571 9.43 10.41 14.24
C ARG A 571 10.97 10.55 14.14
N HIS A 572 11.63 9.93 13.16
CA HIS A 572 13.07 9.61 13.18
C HIS A 572 13.89 10.08 11.96
N ASP A 573 13.33 10.84 11.00
CA ASP A 573 14.13 11.37 9.89
C ASP A 573 14.74 12.75 10.26
N ASP A 574 16.06 12.80 10.48
CA ASP A 574 16.82 14.03 10.79
C ASP A 574 16.93 15.01 9.61
N ARG A 575 16.54 14.60 8.39
CA ARG A 575 16.42 15.48 7.22
C ARG A 575 15.12 16.30 7.25
N ARG A 576 14.95 17.09 8.31
CA ARG A 576 13.70 17.77 8.66
C ARG A 576 13.19 18.73 7.59
N ASN A 577 14.04 19.48 6.89
CA ASN A 577 13.57 20.61 6.06
C ASN A 577 13.37 20.26 4.57
N ALA A 578 14.16 19.34 4.02
CA ALA A 578 14.14 19.05 2.58
C ALA A 578 12.82 18.41 2.10
N GLN A 579 12.08 17.75 2.99
CA GLN A 579 10.82 17.08 2.65
C GLN A 579 9.61 18.03 2.56
N PHE A 580 9.69 19.25 3.12
CA PHE A 580 8.57 20.20 3.15
C PHE A 580 8.47 21.07 1.89
N ILE A 581 9.63 21.42 1.31
CA ILE A 581 9.74 22.37 0.20
C ILE A 581 8.81 21.99 -0.97
N PRO A 582 8.74 20.72 -1.44
CA PRO A 582 7.87 20.35 -2.56
C PRO A 582 6.39 20.68 -2.33
N TYR A 583 5.91 20.45 -1.11
CA TYR A 583 4.50 20.65 -0.75
C TYR A 583 4.18 22.11 -0.47
N ALA A 584 5.09 22.84 0.17
CA ALA A 584 4.95 24.28 0.38
C ALA A 584 4.88 25.02 -0.96
N LEU A 585 5.78 24.69 -1.91
CA LEU A 585 5.73 25.25 -3.26
C LEU A 585 4.43 24.88 -3.99
N ALA A 586 3.98 23.63 -3.88
CA ALA A 586 2.72 23.21 -4.47
C ALA A 586 1.49 23.91 -3.86
N ALA A 587 1.56 24.32 -2.59
CA ALA A 587 0.47 25.02 -1.89
C ALA A 587 0.31 26.48 -2.34
N VAL A 588 1.32 27.08 -2.97
CA VAL A 588 1.25 28.46 -3.48
C VAL A 588 0.15 28.62 -4.52
N LEU A 589 0.02 27.67 -5.45
CA LEU A 589 -0.97 27.75 -6.53
C LEU A 589 -2.43 27.74 -6.01
N PRO A 590 -2.90 26.76 -5.22
CA PRO A 590 -4.27 26.77 -4.70
C PRO A 590 -4.50 27.95 -3.74
N LEU A 591 -3.49 28.42 -3.00
CA LEU A 591 -3.58 29.62 -2.18
C LEU A 591 -3.79 30.89 -3.03
N ALA A 592 -3.03 31.06 -4.10
CA ALA A 592 -3.17 32.20 -5.01
C ALA A 592 -4.55 32.22 -5.68
N LEU A 593 -5.03 31.06 -6.15
CA LEU A 593 -6.38 30.91 -6.71
C LEU A 593 -7.47 31.19 -5.66
N TYR A 594 -7.26 30.75 -4.41
CA TYR A 594 -8.17 31.06 -3.31
C TYR A 594 -8.24 32.57 -3.05
N SER A 595 -7.10 33.26 -2.98
CA SER A 595 -7.06 34.72 -2.83
C SER A 595 -7.72 35.44 -4.01
N ALA A 596 -7.45 35.00 -5.24
CA ALA A 596 -8.07 35.56 -6.45
C ALA A 596 -9.60 35.41 -6.45
N SER A 597 -10.13 34.35 -5.84
CA SER A 597 -11.58 34.14 -5.74
C SER A 597 -12.34 35.25 -5.01
N PHE A 598 -11.66 36.11 -4.23
CA PHE A 598 -12.28 37.25 -3.53
C PHE A 598 -12.23 38.56 -4.33
N LEU A 599 -11.36 38.65 -5.36
CA LEU A 599 -11.19 39.87 -6.15
C LEU A 599 -12.32 40.09 -7.17
N GLY A 600 -13.03 39.02 -7.57
CA GLY A 600 -14.13 39.09 -8.54
C GLY A 600 -15.43 39.72 -8.02
N ASN A 601 -15.51 40.06 -6.73
CA ASN A 601 -16.71 40.64 -6.11
C ASN A 601 -16.66 42.17 -5.97
N VAL A 602 -15.74 42.86 -6.66
CA VAL A 602 -15.77 44.33 -6.68
C VAL A 602 -16.97 44.75 -7.53
N PRO A 603 -18.01 45.37 -6.94
CA PRO A 603 -19.14 45.84 -7.72
C PRO A 603 -18.63 46.85 -8.75
N THR A 604 -18.82 46.55 -10.02
CA THR A 604 -18.62 47.52 -11.11
C THR A 604 -19.73 48.54 -10.97
N GLY A 605 -19.43 49.63 -10.26
CA GLY A 605 -20.32 50.79 -10.11
C GLY A 605 -20.42 51.62 -11.38
#